data_AF-A0A147BGW7-F1
#
_entry.id   AF-A0A147BGW7-F1
#
_cell.length_a   1.000
_cell.length_b   1.000
_cell.length_c   1.000
_cell.angle_alpha   90.00
_cell.angle_beta   90.00
_cell.angle_gamma   90.00
#
_symmetry.space_group_name_H-M   'P 1'
#
loop_
_entity.id
_entity.type
_entity.pdbx_description
1 polymer ?
#
loop_
_entity_poly.entity_id
_entity_poly.type
_entity_poly.pdbx_seq_one_letter_code
_entity_poly.pdbx_strand_id
1 'polypeptide(L)'
;SLCFLAAAVCVIALLPEKICRAPHAMTSCAGSAREMWYFDNNTDRCQKYTGCGTGMNDFGSENCCQDACPYGKNRTNYILFYSSMFTNLTDFAL
;
A
#
# COMPACT_ATOMS: atom_id res chain seq x y z
N SER A 1 23.12 -4.70 -2.86
CA SER A 1 22.05 -4.15 -2.00
C SER A 1 20.75 -3.97 -2.76
N LEU A 2 20.01 -5.05 -3.02
CA LEU A 2 18.71 -5.01 -3.70
C LEU A 2 17.55 -4.72 -2.72
N CYS A 3 17.70 -5.05 -1.43
CA CYS A 3 16.64 -4.90 -0.44
C CYS A 3 16.26 -3.44 -0.15
N PHE A 4 17.21 -2.50 -0.26
CA PHE A 4 16.95 -1.07 -0.04
C PHE A 4 16.05 -0.46 -1.12
N LEU A 5 16.17 -0.91 -2.37
CA LEU A 5 15.34 -0.44 -3.47
C LEU A 5 13.91 -0.97 -3.34
N ALA A 6 13.73 -2.23 -2.95
CA ALA A 6 12.41 -2.82 -2.74
C ALA A 6 11.65 -2.15 -1.57
N ALA A 7 12.34 -1.84 -0.48
CA ALA A 7 11.75 -1.09 0.62
C ALA A 7 11.32 0.32 0.18
N ALA A 8 12.19 1.04 -0.54
CA ALA A 8 11.90 2.38 -1.07
C ALA A 8 10.64 2.39 -1.96
N VAL A 9 10.43 1.39 -2.81
CA VAL A 9 9.26 1.31 -3.69
C VAL A 9 7.93 1.24 -2.92
N CYS A 10 7.90 0.63 -1.73
CA CYS A 10 6.69 0.61 -0.90
C CYS A 10 6.42 1.94 -0.16
N VAL A 11 7.45 2.76 0.11
CA VAL A 11 7.30 3.98 0.93
C VAL A 11 6.87 5.22 0.14
N ILE A 12 6.98 5.21 -1.19
CA ILE A 12 6.90 6.43 -2.01
C ILE A 12 5.53 6.58 -2.70
N ALA A 13 4.73 5.52 -2.81
CA ALA A 13 3.53 5.52 -3.64
C ALA A 13 2.24 5.59 -2.82
N LEU A 14 1.85 6.81 -2.41
CA LEU A 14 0.45 7.10 -2.09
C LEU A 14 -0.45 6.79 -3.27
N LEU A 15 -1.36 5.84 -3.11
CA LEU A 15 -2.41 5.62 -4.09
C LEU A 15 -3.61 6.53 -3.81
N PRO A 16 -4.29 7.06 -4.84
CA PRO A 16 -5.53 7.79 -4.64
C PRO A 16 -6.58 6.93 -3.92
N GLU A 17 -7.36 7.52 -3.01
CA GLU A 17 -8.38 6.82 -2.22
C GLU A 17 -9.36 6.00 -3.08
N LYS A 18 -9.72 6.52 -4.26
CA LYS A 18 -10.57 5.81 -5.22
C LYS A 18 -9.98 4.49 -5.73
N ILE A 19 -8.65 4.35 -5.77
CA ILE A 19 -7.96 3.12 -6.17
C ILE A 19 -7.95 2.14 -5.01
N CYS A 20 -7.63 2.60 -3.80
CA CYS A 20 -7.64 1.78 -2.59
C CYS A 20 -9.04 1.24 -2.27
N ARG A 21 -10.08 2.02 -2.53
CA ARG A 21 -11.48 1.64 -2.28
C ARG A 21 -12.17 1.01 -3.48
N ALA A 22 -11.46 0.79 -4.60
CA ALA A 22 -12.04 0.15 -5.77
C ALA A 22 -12.47 -1.28 -5.43
N PRO A 23 -13.58 -1.80 -6.00
CA PRO A 23 -13.95 -3.19 -5.87
C PRO A 23 -12.78 -4.12 -6.21
N HIS A 24 -12.48 -5.05 -5.31
CA HIS A 24 -11.40 -6.02 -5.51
C HIS A 24 -11.96 -7.28 -6.14
N ALA A 25 -11.57 -7.54 -7.40
CA ALA A 25 -11.99 -8.73 -8.11
C ALA A 25 -11.05 -9.90 -7.77
N MET A 26 -11.60 -10.98 -7.20
CA MET A 26 -10.87 -12.23 -7.01
C MET A 26 -11.15 -13.17 -8.20
N THR A 27 -10.21 -13.25 -9.14
CA THR A 27 -10.30 -14.16 -10.29
C THR A 27 -9.39 -15.39 -10.08
N SER A 28 -9.70 -16.48 -10.78
CA SER A 28 -8.79 -17.63 -10.86
C SER A 28 -7.46 -17.24 -11.49
N CYS A 29 -6.35 -17.67 -10.89
CA CYS A 29 -5.03 -17.42 -11.45
C CYS A 29 -4.76 -18.30 -12.66
N ALA A 30 -4.22 -17.72 -13.73
CA ALA A 30 -3.67 -18.48 -14.85
C ALA A 30 -2.40 -19.26 -14.45
N GLY A 31 -1.74 -18.85 -13.36
CA GLY A 31 -0.58 -19.50 -12.77
C GLY A 31 -0.75 -19.70 -11.26
N SER A 32 0.36 -19.68 -10.52
CA SER A 32 0.34 -19.92 -9.07
C SER A 32 -0.32 -18.77 -8.31
N ALA A 33 -1.25 -19.10 -7.42
CA ALA A 33 -1.75 -18.19 -6.40
C ALA A 33 -0.72 -18.05 -5.27
N ARG A 34 -0.67 -16.88 -4.65
CA ARG A 34 0.22 -16.54 -3.54
C ARG A 34 -0.54 -15.70 -2.51
N GLU A 35 0.00 -15.59 -1.31
CA GLU A 35 -0.55 -14.66 -0.32
C GLU A 35 -0.30 -13.22 -0.77
N MET A 36 -1.37 -12.44 -0.76
CA MET A 36 -1.43 -11.05 -1.20
C MET A 36 -2.26 -10.24 -0.20
N TRP A 37 -2.20 -8.91 -0.32
CA TRP A 37 -2.94 -7.97 0.51
C TRP A 37 -3.66 -6.94 -0.36
N TYR A 38 -4.81 -6.45 0.08
CA TYR A 38 -5.56 -5.36 -0.57
C TYR A 38 -6.26 -4.51 0.48
N PHE A 39 -6.59 -3.26 0.15
CA PHE A 39 -7.42 -2.41 1.02
C PHE A 39 -8.89 -2.74 0.77
N ASP A 40 -9.60 -3.18 1.80
CA ASP A 40 -11.04 -3.44 1.72
C ASP A 40 -11.83 -2.21 2.18
N ASN A 41 -12.60 -1.66 1.24
CA ASN A 41 -13.48 -0.52 1.48
C ASN A 41 -14.53 -0.78 2.57
N ASN A 42 -15.00 -2.02 2.74
CA ASN A 42 -16.06 -2.35 3.69
C ASN A 42 -15.54 -2.40 5.13
N THR A 43 -14.29 -2.81 5.32
CA THR A 43 -13.68 -2.95 6.65
C THR A 43 -12.73 -1.83 7.01
N ASP A 44 -12.40 -0.96 6.05
CA ASP A 44 -11.45 0.14 6.19
C ASP A 44 -10.04 -0.33 6.60
N ARG A 45 -9.63 -1.50 6.08
CA ARG A 45 -8.39 -2.17 6.47
C ARG A 45 -7.76 -2.94 5.32
N CYS A 46 -6.44 -3.10 5.41
CA CYS A 46 -5.72 -4.07 4.59
C CYS A 46 -6.06 -5.50 5.02
N GLN A 47 -6.47 -6.33 4.07
CA GLN A 47 -6.83 -7.72 4.29
C GLN A 47 -5.99 -8.66 3.43
N LYS A 48 -5.64 -9.80 4.02
CA LYS A 48 -4.94 -10.87 3.33
C LYS A 48 -5.91 -11.67 2.46
N TYR A 49 -5.46 -12.06 1.28
CA TYR A 49 -6.15 -13.00 0.41
C TYR A 49 -5.15 -13.88 -0.35
N THR A 50 -5.63 -14.96 -0.97
CA THR A 50 -4.82 -15.81 -1.85
C THR A 50 -5.20 -15.55 -3.30
N GLY A 51 -4.25 -15.05 -4.10
CA GLY A 51 -4.48 -14.78 -5.51
C GLY A 51 -3.21 -14.37 -6.24
N CYS A 52 -3.36 -13.73 -7.40
CA CYS A 52 -2.24 -13.50 -8.32
C CYS A 52 -1.67 -12.09 -8.20
N GLY A 53 -2.45 -11.13 -7.68
CA GLY A 53 -2.01 -9.76 -7.47
C GLY A 53 -1.77 -9.00 -8.76
N THR A 54 -2.81 -8.77 -9.55
CA THR A 54 -2.69 -8.14 -10.88
C THR A 54 -3.29 -6.73 -10.93
N GLY A 55 -4.01 -6.31 -9.89
CA GLY A 55 -4.62 -4.99 -9.78
C GLY A 55 -3.73 -3.96 -9.08
N MET A 56 -4.13 -2.70 -9.15
CA MET A 56 -3.44 -1.61 -8.42
C MET A 56 -3.70 -1.68 -6.90
N ASN A 57 -4.80 -2.30 -6.48
CA ASN A 57 -5.13 -2.55 -5.07
C ASN A 57 -4.62 -3.94 -4.64
N ASP A 58 -3.41 -4.34 -5.08
CA ASP A 58 -2.78 -5.61 -4.73
C ASP A 58 -1.34 -5.40 -4.28
N PHE A 59 -1.02 -5.91 -3.09
CA PHE A 59 0.24 -5.67 -2.41
C PHE A 59 0.85 -6.97 -1.90
N GLY A 60 2.17 -7.11 -2.01
CA GLY A 60 2.88 -8.30 -1.54
C GLY A 60 2.98 -8.42 0.00
N SER A 61 2.62 -7.38 0.76
CA SER A 61 2.66 -7.37 2.22
C SER A 61 1.63 -6.42 2.82
N GLU A 62 1.30 -6.63 4.11
CA GLU A 62 0.37 -5.76 4.84
C GLU A 62 0.90 -4.33 4.96
N ASN A 63 2.19 -4.17 5.28
CA ASN A 63 2.84 -2.86 5.38
C ASN A 63 2.74 -2.08 4.08
N CYS A 64 3.09 -2.68 2.93
CA CYS A 64 3.00 -1.97 1.65
C CYS A 64 1.55 -1.57 1.31
N CYS A 65 0.56 -2.38 1.72
CA CYS A 65 -0.85 -1.98 1.59
C CYS A 65 -1.19 -0.78 2.49
N GLN A 66 -0.76 -0.79 3.75
CA GLN A 66 -1.03 0.29 4.70
C GLN A 66 -0.35 1.60 4.30
N ASP A 67 0.88 1.52 3.80
CA ASP A 67 1.68 2.67 3.34
C ASP A 67 1.07 3.27 2.06
N ALA A 68 0.65 2.43 1.11
CA ALA A 68 0.06 2.89 -0.15
C ALA A 68 -1.41 3.35 0.01
N CYS A 69 -2.15 2.73 0.93
CA CYS A 69 -3.57 2.99 1.20
C CYS A 69 -3.81 3.34 2.68
N PRO A 70 -3.32 4.50 3.16
CA PRO A 70 -3.41 4.92 4.55
C PRO A 70 -4.80 5.49 4.92
N TYR A 71 -5.85 4.89 4.37
CA TYR A 71 -7.25 5.27 4.58
C TYR A 71 -7.85 4.45 5.73
N GLY A 72 -9.00 4.87 6.27
CA GLY A 72 -9.64 4.16 7.40
C GLY A 72 -8.94 4.41 8.74
N LYS A 73 -8.87 3.38 9.61
CA LYS A 73 -8.41 3.52 11.02
C LYS A 73 -6.93 3.90 11.18
N ASN A 74 -6.11 3.80 10.13
CA ASN A 74 -4.67 4.07 10.17
C ASN A 74 -4.27 5.49 9.70
N ARG A 75 -5.24 6.37 9.38
CA ARG A 75 -4.99 7.73 8.86
C ARG A 75 -4.00 8.55 9.71
N THR A 76 -4.03 8.38 11.03
CA THR A 76 -3.23 9.19 11.98
C THR A 76 -1.73 8.87 11.90
N ASN A 77 -1.35 7.60 11.75
CA ASN A 77 0.07 7.19 11.72
C ASN A 77 0.76 7.67 10.43
N TYR A 78 0.00 7.72 9.34
CA TYR A 78 0.48 8.16 8.06
C TYR A 78 0.73 9.67 7.99
N ILE A 79 -0.19 10.50 8.50
CA ILE A 79 0.01 11.96 8.58
C ILE A 79 1.27 12.29 9.38
N LEU A 80 1.54 11.56 10.46
CA LEU A 80 2.74 11.76 11.29
C LEU A 80 4.02 11.33 10.56
N PHE A 81 3.99 10.22 9.83
CA PHE A 81 5.14 9.74 9.04
C PHE A 81 5.41 10.64 7.81
N TYR A 82 4.38 11.11 7.12
CA TYR A 82 4.52 12.07 6.02
C TYR A 82 4.97 13.45 6.53
N SER A 83 4.44 13.93 7.65
CA SER A 83 4.88 15.18 8.28
C SER A 83 6.36 15.12 8.67
N SER A 84 6.85 14.00 9.19
CA SER A 84 8.27 13.85 9.55
C SER A 84 9.18 13.65 8.31
N MET A 85 8.64 13.09 7.22
CA MET A 85 9.36 12.99 5.95
C MET A 85 9.46 14.35 5.22
N PHE A 86 8.43 15.19 5.28
CA PHE A 86 8.45 16.56 4.73
C PHE A 86 9.33 17.54 5.53
N THR A 87 9.43 17.40 6.86
CA THR A 87 10.42 18.17 7.64
C THR A 87 11.87 17.84 7.26
N ASN A 88 12.13 16.70 6.63
CA ASN A 88 13.45 16.32 6.11
C ASN A 88 13.67 16.71 4.63
N LEU A 89 12.62 17.12 3.89
CA LEU A 89 12.73 17.56 2.48
C LEU A 89 13.00 19.07 2.33
N THR A 90 12.96 19.84 3.42
CA THR A 90 13.38 21.25 3.43
C THR A 90 14.89 21.47 3.62
N ASP A 91 15.68 20.41 3.86
CA ASP A 91 17.16 20.50 3.98
C ASP A 91 17.91 20.24 2.66
N PHE A 92 17.20 20.03 1.54
CA PHE A 92 17.79 20.01 0.18
C PHE A 92 17.47 21.27 -0.63
N ALA A 93 16.95 22.30 0.02
CA ALA A 93 16.77 23.62 -0.57
C ALA A 93 17.25 24.71 0.40
N LEU A 94 18.55 24.71 0.69
CA LEU A 94 19.42 25.89 0.86
C LEU A 94 20.90 25.46 0.81
#